data_AF-A0A3S5JA92-F1
#
_entry.id   AF-A0A3S5JA92-F1
#
_cell.length_a   1.000
_cell.length_b   1.000
_cell.length_c   1.000
_cell.angle_alpha   90.00
_cell.angle_beta   90.00
_cell.angle_gamma   90.00
#
_symmetry.space_group_name_H-M   'P 1'
#
loop_
_entity.id
_entity.type
_entity.pdbx_description
1 polymer ?
#
loop_
_entity_poly.entity_id
_entity_poly.type
_entity_poly.pdbx_seq_one_letter_code
_entity_poly.pdbx_strand_id
1 'polypeptide(L)'
;MGHLADVENWFDNTGRPQLGDISQHNPFPEHHPEATEQDILDHAFAWAVQNREYDVADYMLQHGADINTRWSTHEPASVLHECAISGRLEQAKYLVERGIDLTITDHRFEAAAAGWARFNGQDEVADYLETAASAQGD
;
A
#
# COMPACT_ATOMS: atom_id res chain seq x y z
N MET A 1 6.75 1.09 -15.16
CA MET A 1 5.97 2.28 -15.56
C MET A 1 4.58 1.74 -15.80
N GLY A 2 3.71 1.86 -14.79
CA GLY A 2 2.39 1.23 -14.80
C GLY A 2 1.45 2.09 -15.61
N HIS A 3 1.17 1.71 -16.86
CA HIS A 3 0.11 2.37 -17.60
C HIS A 3 -1.22 1.76 -17.16
N LEU A 4 -2.19 2.61 -16.78
CA LEU A 4 -3.54 2.17 -16.39
C LEU A 4 -4.14 1.18 -17.41
N ALA A 5 -3.86 1.37 -18.70
CA ALA A 5 -4.29 0.47 -19.77
C ALA A 5 -3.73 -0.97 -19.63
N ASP A 6 -2.52 -1.15 -19.08
CA ASP A 6 -1.96 -2.49 -18.84
C ASP A 6 -2.64 -3.16 -17.63
N VAL A 7 -3.02 -2.34 -16.64
CA VAL A 7 -3.75 -2.75 -15.44
C VAL A 7 -5.21 -3.09 -15.74
N GLU A 8 -5.88 -2.37 -16.64
CA GLU A 8 -7.26 -2.66 -17.05
C GLU A 8 -7.38 -4.08 -17.65
N ASN A 9 -6.34 -4.55 -18.34
CA ASN A 9 -6.30 -5.91 -18.90
C ASN A 9 -6.19 -7.01 -17.83
N TRP A 10 -5.96 -6.65 -16.56
CA TRP A 10 -5.95 -7.61 -15.46
C TRP A 10 -7.35 -7.96 -14.99
N PHE A 11 -8.38 -7.28 -15.48
CA PHE A 11 -9.77 -7.49 -15.04
C PHE A 11 -10.65 -7.90 -16.23
N ASP A 12 -11.62 -8.77 -15.96
CA ASP A 12 -12.63 -9.13 -16.94
C ASP A 12 -13.69 -8.02 -17.09
N ASN A 13 -14.60 -8.19 -18.05
CA ASN A 13 -15.70 -7.24 -18.29
C ASN A 13 -16.68 -7.08 -17.11
N THR A 14 -16.56 -7.91 -16.06
CA THR A 14 -17.34 -7.84 -14.83
C THR A 14 -16.56 -7.18 -13.68
N GLY A 15 -15.32 -6.75 -13.93
CA GLY A 15 -14.43 -6.13 -12.96
C GLY A 15 -13.75 -7.12 -12.02
N ARG A 16 -13.77 -8.42 -12.33
CA ARG A 16 -13.07 -9.45 -11.54
C ARG A 16 -11.64 -9.61 -12.05
N PRO A 17 -10.65 -9.81 -11.17
CA PRO A 17 -9.29 -10.10 -11.61
C PRO A 17 -9.27 -11.36 -12.49
N GLN A 18 -8.63 -11.26 -13.64
CA GLN A 18 -8.37 -12.29 -14.64
C GLN A 18 -6.87 -12.35 -14.92
N LEU A 19 -6.08 -12.56 -13.87
CA LEU A 19 -4.61 -12.56 -13.93
C LEU A 19 -4.01 -13.81 -14.61
N GLY A 20 -4.83 -14.76 -15.06
CA GLY A 20 -4.38 -15.95 -15.76
C GLY A 20 -3.37 -16.76 -14.94
N ASP A 21 -2.14 -16.91 -15.45
CA ASP A 21 -1.05 -17.53 -14.69
C ASP A 21 -0.44 -16.50 -13.73
N ILE A 22 -0.79 -16.62 -12.44
CA ILE A 22 -0.36 -15.72 -11.36
C ILE A 22 1.17 -15.57 -11.30
N SER A 23 1.94 -16.58 -11.71
CA SER A 23 3.40 -16.51 -11.71
C SER A 23 3.96 -15.43 -12.65
N GLN A 24 3.21 -15.04 -13.69
CA GLN A 24 3.58 -13.98 -14.63
C GLN A 24 3.38 -12.57 -14.05
N HIS A 25 2.54 -12.44 -13.02
CA HIS A 25 2.20 -11.17 -12.38
C HIS A 25 2.83 -11.02 -10.99
N ASN A 26 3.35 -12.11 -10.44
CA ASN A 26 4.04 -12.13 -9.17
C ASN A 26 5.36 -11.35 -9.25
N PRO A 27 5.54 -10.27 -8.46
CA PRO A 27 6.80 -9.52 -8.45
C PRO A 27 7.97 -10.31 -7.83
N PHE A 28 7.68 -11.36 -7.06
CA PHE A 28 8.69 -12.15 -6.34
C PHE A 28 8.45 -13.68 -6.45
N PRO A 29 8.41 -14.26 -7.65
CA PRO A 29 8.04 -15.67 -7.84
C PRO A 29 9.05 -16.65 -7.23
N GLU A 30 10.31 -16.25 -7.07
CA GLU A 30 11.34 -17.09 -6.46
C GLU A 30 11.23 -17.17 -4.92
N HIS A 31 10.68 -16.12 -4.29
CA HIS A 31 10.60 -16.00 -2.83
C HIS A 31 9.18 -16.23 -2.30
N HIS A 32 8.17 -15.94 -3.12
CA HIS A 32 6.75 -16.10 -2.81
C HIS A 32 6.00 -16.77 -3.96
N PRO A 33 6.34 -18.01 -4.36
CA PRO A 33 5.69 -18.69 -5.49
C PRO A 33 4.19 -18.95 -5.27
N GLU A 34 3.73 -18.91 -4.02
CA GLU A 34 2.33 -19.14 -3.63
C GLU A 34 1.50 -17.84 -3.54
N ALA A 35 1.98 -16.74 -4.14
CA ALA A 35 1.22 -15.49 -4.17
C ALA A 35 -0.19 -15.72 -4.73
N THR A 36 -1.18 -15.15 -4.04
CA THR A 36 -2.59 -15.20 -4.44
C THR A 36 -2.93 -14.03 -5.36
N GLU A 37 -4.09 -14.08 -6.01
CA GLU A 37 -4.62 -12.93 -6.76
C GLU A 37 -4.71 -11.66 -5.89
N GLN A 38 -5.10 -11.81 -4.62
CA GLN A 38 -5.15 -10.70 -3.67
C GLN A 38 -3.77 -10.10 -3.44
N ASP A 39 -2.74 -10.95 -3.24
CA ASP A 39 -1.38 -10.47 -3.05
C ASP A 39 -0.91 -9.65 -4.26
N ILE A 40 -1.27 -10.07 -5.49
CA ILE A 40 -0.92 -9.31 -6.70
C ILE A 40 -1.59 -7.93 -6.70
N LEU A 41 -2.89 -7.86 -6.39
CA LEU A 41 -3.64 -6.61 -6.33
C LEU A 41 -3.08 -5.66 -5.27
N ASP A 42 -2.80 -6.19 -4.09
CA ASP A 42 -2.24 -5.47 -2.94
C ASP A 42 -0.85 -4.91 -3.26
N HIS A 43 0.02 -5.73 -3.88
CA HIS A 43 1.36 -5.29 -4.29
C HIS A 43 1.28 -4.23 -5.38
N ALA A 44 0.39 -4.39 -6.36
CA ALA A 44 0.23 -3.44 -7.43
C ALA A 44 -0.32 -2.10 -6.90
N PHE A 45 -1.28 -2.14 -5.98
CA PHE A 45 -1.74 -0.97 -5.25
C PHE A 45 -0.58 -0.28 -4.52
N ALA A 46 0.20 -1.01 -3.73
CA ALA A 46 1.32 -0.46 -2.99
C ALA A 46 2.35 0.21 -3.90
N TRP A 47 2.73 -0.43 -5.01
CA TRP A 47 3.64 0.16 -6.00
C TRP A 47 3.06 1.39 -6.68
N ALA A 48 1.77 1.40 -7.00
CA ALA A 48 1.10 2.56 -7.57
C ALA A 48 1.16 3.77 -6.63
N VAL A 49 0.90 3.56 -5.32
CA VAL A 49 1.05 4.60 -4.29
C VAL A 49 2.49 5.11 -4.22
N GLN A 50 3.46 4.18 -4.19
CA GLN A 50 4.88 4.53 -4.11
C GLN A 50 5.36 5.36 -5.29
N ASN A 51 4.78 5.13 -6.47
CA ASN A 51 5.08 5.85 -7.71
C ASN A 51 4.19 7.08 -7.95
N ARG A 52 3.25 7.40 -7.04
CA ARG A 52 2.26 8.48 -7.18
C ARG A 52 1.34 8.28 -8.40
N GLU A 53 1.14 7.04 -8.83
CA GLU A 53 0.20 6.64 -9.87
C GLU A 53 -1.20 6.48 -9.25
N TYR A 54 -1.76 7.57 -8.72
CA TYR A 54 -2.99 7.53 -7.91
C TYR A 54 -4.22 7.03 -8.67
N ASP A 55 -4.29 7.25 -9.98
CA ASP A 55 -5.37 6.71 -10.81
C ASP A 55 -5.33 5.17 -10.84
N VAL A 56 -4.14 4.59 -10.88
CA VAL A 56 -3.93 3.13 -10.82
C VAL A 56 -4.24 2.61 -9.41
N ALA A 57 -3.77 3.31 -8.38
CA ALA A 57 -4.05 2.93 -7.00
C ALA A 57 -5.56 2.96 -6.69
N ASP A 58 -6.28 3.99 -7.15
CA ASP A 58 -7.75 4.09 -7.02
C ASP A 58 -8.47 2.98 -7.77
N TYR A 59 -7.97 2.61 -8.94
CA TYR A 59 -8.52 1.51 -9.71
C TYR A 59 -8.31 0.17 -8.97
N MET A 60 -7.12 -0.10 -8.43
CA MET A 60 -6.86 -1.31 -7.65
C MET A 60 -7.78 -1.41 -6.43
N LEU A 61 -7.99 -0.31 -5.70
CA LEU A 61 -8.91 -0.28 -4.56
C LEU A 61 -10.36 -0.59 -4.97
N GLN A 62 -10.83 -0.02 -6.08
CA GLN A 62 -12.18 -0.31 -6.62
C GLN A 62 -12.35 -1.78 -7.01
N HIS A 63 -11.26 -2.45 -7.37
CA HIS A 63 -11.24 -3.84 -7.80
C HIS A 63 -10.76 -4.81 -6.71
N GLY A 64 -10.73 -4.38 -5.45
CA GLY A 64 -10.59 -5.25 -4.29
C GLY A 64 -9.21 -5.35 -3.69
N ALA A 65 -8.25 -4.51 -4.09
CA ALA A 65 -6.99 -4.39 -3.35
C ALA A 65 -7.27 -3.94 -1.89
N ASP A 66 -6.55 -4.53 -0.95
CA ASP A 66 -6.64 -4.18 0.47
C ASP A 66 -5.67 -3.04 0.80
N ILE A 67 -6.21 -1.89 1.18
CA ILE A 67 -5.41 -0.74 1.61
C ILE A 67 -4.60 -1.04 2.89
N ASN A 68 -5.07 -1.97 3.72
CA ASN A 68 -4.46 -2.39 4.98
C ASN A 68 -3.52 -3.59 4.83
N THR A 69 -3.20 -3.95 3.58
CA THR A 69 -2.32 -5.08 3.27
C THR A 69 -0.96 -4.98 3.96
N ARG A 70 -0.44 -6.13 4.38
CA ARG A 70 0.92 -6.25 4.96
C ARG A 70 1.93 -6.24 3.83
N TRP A 71 2.36 -5.04 3.46
CA TRP A 71 3.33 -4.82 2.40
C TRP A 71 4.53 -4.02 2.90
N SER A 72 5.72 -4.34 2.38
CA SER A 72 6.93 -3.53 2.53
C SER A 72 8.01 -4.03 1.55
N THR A 73 8.97 -3.17 1.24
CA THR A 73 10.18 -3.54 0.49
C THR A 73 11.21 -4.33 1.30
N HIS A 74 11.12 -4.31 2.64
CA HIS A 74 12.09 -4.94 3.54
C HIS A 74 11.46 -5.90 4.54
N GLU A 75 10.54 -5.42 5.40
CA GLU A 75 9.88 -6.24 6.44
C GLU A 75 8.37 -5.93 6.44
N PRO A 76 7.48 -6.94 6.38
CA PRO A 76 6.05 -6.73 6.15
C PRO A 76 5.37 -5.94 7.28
N ALA A 77 4.92 -4.73 6.96
CA ALA A 77 4.21 -3.82 7.87
C ALA A 77 2.94 -3.25 7.20
N SER A 78 3.05 -2.12 6.48
CA SER A 78 1.99 -1.58 5.60
C SER A 78 2.59 -0.56 4.62
N VAL A 79 1.82 -0.20 3.57
CA VAL A 79 2.22 0.86 2.61
C VAL A 79 2.54 2.19 3.32
N LEU A 80 1.84 2.49 4.41
CA LEU A 80 2.06 3.71 5.18
C LEU A 80 3.38 3.71 5.95
N HIS A 81 3.88 2.56 6.42
CA HIS A 81 5.19 2.48 7.07
C HIS A 81 6.31 2.90 6.12
N GLU A 82 6.25 2.43 4.88
CA GLU A 82 7.22 2.80 3.85
C GLU A 82 7.17 4.31 3.54
N CYS A 83 5.95 4.88 3.49
CA CYS A 83 5.78 6.33 3.34
C CYS A 83 6.37 7.11 4.52
N ALA A 84 6.15 6.63 5.75
CA ALA A 84 6.66 7.22 6.98
C ALA A 84 8.18 7.18 7.07
N ILE A 85 8.81 6.04 6.75
CA ILE A 85 10.27 5.90 6.74
C ILE A 85 10.91 6.81 5.69
N SER A 86 10.31 6.87 4.50
CA SER A 86 10.81 7.66 3.38
C SER A 86 10.47 9.16 3.43
N GLY A 87 9.65 9.62 4.38
CA GLY A 87 9.21 11.03 4.43
C GLY A 87 8.23 11.44 3.31
N ARG A 88 7.46 10.48 2.78
CA ARG A 88 6.55 10.66 1.63
C ARG A 88 5.19 11.19 2.07
N LEU A 89 5.12 12.47 2.42
CA LEU A 89 3.91 13.09 2.97
C LEU A 89 2.70 13.03 2.03
N GLU A 90 2.89 13.27 0.73
CA GLU A 90 1.78 13.26 -0.24
C GLU A 90 1.13 11.88 -0.34
N GLN A 91 1.94 10.82 -0.40
CA GLN A 91 1.47 9.44 -0.40
C GLN A 91 0.79 9.08 0.91
N ALA A 92 1.34 9.52 2.05
CA ALA A 92 0.72 9.33 3.35
C ALA A 92 -0.66 9.99 3.43
N LYS A 93 -0.80 11.22 2.92
CA LYS A 93 -2.10 11.92 2.81
C LYS A 93 -3.09 11.16 1.94
N TYR A 94 -2.65 10.72 0.76
CA TYR A 94 -3.49 9.93 -0.15
C TYR A 94 -4.06 8.67 0.54
N LEU A 95 -3.24 7.94 1.30
CA LEU A 95 -3.64 6.74 2.03
C LEU A 95 -4.61 7.04 3.18
N VAL A 96 -4.33 8.10 3.97
CA VAL A 96 -5.21 8.54 5.07
C VAL A 96 -6.58 8.95 4.55
N GLU A 97 -6.64 9.70 3.46
CA GLU A 97 -7.90 10.14 2.83
C GLU A 97 -8.77 8.97 2.35
N ARG A 98 -8.16 7.81 2.09
CA ARG A 98 -8.83 6.56 1.67
C ARG A 98 -9.11 5.60 2.83
N GLY A 99 -8.87 6.04 4.06
CA GLY A 99 -9.23 5.30 5.25
C GLY A 99 -8.31 4.13 5.57
N ILE A 100 -7.01 4.25 5.25
CA ILE A 100 -6.04 3.29 5.78
C ILE A 100 -6.09 3.29 7.32
N ASP A 101 -5.95 2.11 7.91
CA ASP A 101 -5.85 1.93 9.35
C ASP A 101 -4.48 2.41 9.85
N LEU A 102 -4.49 3.49 10.63
CA LEU A 102 -3.30 4.11 11.21
C LEU A 102 -2.77 3.36 12.44
N THR A 103 -3.51 2.37 12.93
CA THR A 103 -3.16 1.55 14.09
C THR A 103 -2.34 0.31 13.72
N ILE A 104 -2.17 0.02 12.42
CA ILE A 104 -1.32 -1.09 11.98
C ILE A 104 0.09 -0.90 12.52
N THR A 105 0.63 -1.95 13.14
CA THR A 105 1.99 -1.98 13.67
C THR A 105 2.87 -2.98 12.92
N ASP A 106 4.16 -2.66 12.81
CA ASP A 106 5.16 -3.60 12.33
C ASP A 106 5.35 -4.78 13.32
N HIS A 107 5.88 -5.90 12.84
CA HIS A 107 6.03 -7.11 13.67
C HIS A 107 7.26 -7.08 14.59
N ARG A 108 8.21 -6.18 14.36
CA ARG A 108 9.53 -6.19 14.97
C ARG A 108 9.59 -5.33 16.23
N PHE A 109 8.93 -4.19 16.20
CA PHE A 109 8.91 -3.22 17.29
C PHE A 109 7.50 -2.88 17.77
N GLU A 110 6.46 -3.46 17.15
CA GLU A 110 5.06 -3.16 17.46
C GLU A 110 4.77 -1.64 17.35
N ALA A 111 5.46 -0.96 16.42
CA ALA A 111 5.35 0.47 16.23
C ALA A 111 4.45 0.79 15.03
N ALA A 112 3.61 1.81 15.17
CA ALA A 112 2.83 2.36 14.06
C ALA A 112 3.71 3.23 13.15
N ALA A 113 3.19 3.54 11.95
CA ALA A 113 3.89 4.33 10.95
C ALA A 113 4.36 5.72 11.49
N ALA A 114 3.57 6.38 12.34
CA ALA A 114 3.96 7.65 12.95
C ALA A 114 5.25 7.54 13.79
N GLY A 115 5.42 6.45 14.55
CA GLY A 115 6.63 6.19 15.34
C GLY A 115 7.87 6.03 14.46
N TRP A 116 7.73 5.35 13.31
CA TRP A 116 8.78 5.22 12.32
C TRP A 116 9.14 6.56 11.64
N ALA A 117 8.15 7.41 11.36
CA ALA A 117 8.39 8.75 10.85
C ALA A 117 9.22 9.56 11.84
N ARG A 118 8.85 9.57 13.13
CA ARG A 118 9.63 10.24 14.20
C ARG A 118 11.06 9.72 14.29
N PHE A 119 11.22 8.39 14.32
CA PHE A 119 12.53 7.77 14.45
C PHE A 119 13.48 8.15 13.29
N ASN A 120 12.94 8.30 12.09
CA ASN A 120 13.71 8.69 10.90
C ASN A 120 13.82 10.22 10.70
N GLY A 121 13.33 11.03 11.65
CA GLY A 121 13.35 12.49 11.56
C GLY A 121 12.39 13.08 10.52
N GLN A 122 11.37 12.34 10.12
CA GLN A 122 10.33 12.76 9.19
C GLN A 122 9.20 13.47 9.94
N ASP A 123 9.54 14.57 10.61
CA ASP A 123 8.66 15.25 11.57
C ASP A 123 7.32 15.68 10.95
N GLU A 124 7.32 16.17 9.71
CA GLU A 124 6.10 16.60 9.03
C GLU A 124 5.12 15.44 8.79
N VAL A 125 5.64 14.26 8.43
CA VAL A 125 4.81 13.06 8.28
C VAL A 125 4.31 12.58 9.63
N ALA A 126 5.16 12.57 10.65
CA ALA A 126 4.77 12.16 11.98
C ALA A 126 3.67 13.05 12.57
N ASP A 127 3.85 14.38 12.52
CA ASP A 127 2.86 15.36 12.98
C ASP A 127 1.50 15.14 12.28
N TYR A 128 1.54 14.93 10.96
CA TYR A 128 0.34 14.67 10.17
C TYR A 128 -0.36 13.38 10.59
N LEU A 129 0.39 12.27 10.73
CA LEU A 129 -0.18 10.97 11.09
C LEU A 129 -0.70 10.92 12.53
N GLU A 130 -0.03 11.56 13.49
CA GLU A 130 -0.50 11.67 14.88
C GLU A 130 -1.80 12.48 14.97
N THR A 131 -1.89 13.57 14.19
CA THR A 131 -3.11 14.37 14.09
C THR A 131 -4.25 13.57 13.45
N ALA A 132 -3.96 12.84 12.35
CA ALA A 132 -4.94 12.02 11.65
C ALA A 132 -5.44 10.85 12.52
N ALA A 133 -4.54 10.17 13.25
CA ALA A 133 -4.90 9.07 14.14
C ALA A 133 -5.80 9.52 15.30
N SER A 134 -5.54 10.71 15.85
CA SER A 134 -6.40 11.30 16.88
C SER A 134 -7.80 11.58 16.36
N ALA A 135 -7.93 12.00 15.09
CA ALA A 135 -9.22 12.29 14.45
C ALA A 135 -9.99 11.03 14.02
N GLN A 136 -9.32 9.89 13.81
CA GLN A 136 -9.97 8.61 13.50
C GLN A 136 -10.48 7.87 14.75
N GLY A 137 -9.96 8.20 15.94
CA GLY A 137 -10.31 7.56 17.21
C GLY A 137 -11.49 8.18 17.96
N ASP A 138 -12.04 9.31 17.49
CA ASP A 138 -13.21 10.01 18.03
C ASP A 138 -14.51 9.65 17.29
#